data_AF-A0A2D9LL71-F1
#
_entry.id   AF-A0A2D9LL71-F1
#
_cell.length_a   1.000
_cell.length_b   1.000
_cell.length_c   1.000
_cell.angle_alpha   90.00
_cell.angle_beta   90.00
_cell.angle_gamma   90.00
#
_symmetry.space_group_name_H-M   'P 1'
#
loop_
_entity.id
_entity.type
_entity.pdbx_description
1 polymer ?
#
loop_
_entity_poly.entity_id
_entity_poly.type
_entity_poly.pdbx_seq_one_letter_code
_entity_poly.pdbx_strand_id
1 'polypeptide(L)'
;MKPQIPTDPNQRWEWVKYQLRSQGSSFKKLSGELGVTDNAVINTKYLPYPRMERAIAKKLGLTPQAIWPERWNKDGSPCRQRPGRSETNPANKSRKDSGSKTSTHRQIARGA
;
A
#
# COMPACT_ATOMS: atom_id res chain seq x y z
N MET A 1 -13.14 21.01 8.42
CA MET A 1 -12.04 21.02 9.41
C MET A 1 -10.83 20.33 8.78
N LYS A 2 -9.65 20.97 8.75
CA LYS A 2 -8.43 20.26 8.33
C LYS A 2 -8.02 19.30 9.45
N PRO A 3 -7.81 18.00 9.18
CA PRO A 3 -7.26 17.12 10.20
C PRO A 3 -5.89 17.66 10.63
N GLN A 4 -5.67 17.77 11.94
CA GLN A 4 -4.34 18.08 12.48
C GLN A 4 -3.46 16.85 12.27
N ILE A 5 -2.68 16.84 11.18
CA ILE A 5 -1.80 15.72 10.83
C ILE A 5 -0.42 16.00 11.44
N PRO A 6 0.14 15.06 12.22
CA PRO A 6 1.47 15.24 12.79
C PRO A 6 2.55 15.43 11.72
N THR A 7 3.49 16.35 11.98
CA THR A 7 4.64 16.59 11.10
C THR A 7 5.70 15.49 11.24
N ASP A 8 5.90 14.93 12.44
CA ASP A 8 6.84 13.84 12.66
C ASP A 8 6.38 12.56 11.92
N PRO A 9 7.20 11.97 11.02
CA PRO A 9 6.86 10.76 10.27
C PRO A 9 6.41 9.58 11.14
N ASN A 10 6.98 9.41 12.34
CA ASN A 10 6.60 8.32 13.23
C ASN A 10 5.22 8.55 13.84
N GLN A 11 4.96 9.75 14.34
CA GLN A 11 3.65 10.13 14.88
C GLN A 11 2.57 10.11 13.79
N ARG A 12 2.91 10.59 12.59
CA ARG A 12 2.04 10.53 11.42
C ARG A 12 1.65 9.10 11.07
N TRP A 13 2.58 8.15 11.17
CA TRP A 13 2.29 6.74 10.92
C TRP A 13 1.36 6.14 11.97
N GLU A 14 1.54 6.47 13.25
CA GLU A 14 0.60 6.07 14.31
C GLU A 14 -0.78 6.71 14.12
N TRP A 15 -0.82 7.97 13.70
CA TRP A 15 -2.07 8.64 13.34
C TRP A 15 -2.78 7.94 12.18
N VAL A 16 -2.07 7.56 11.10
CA VAL A 16 -2.65 6.79 9.99
C VAL A 16 -3.21 5.45 10.47
N LYS A 17 -2.48 4.72 11.33
CA LYS A 17 -2.97 3.47 11.93
C LYS A 17 -4.26 3.70 12.72
N TYR A 18 -4.27 4.74 13.54
CA TYR A 18 -5.42 5.09 14.37
C TYR A 18 -6.63 5.42 13.50
N GLN A 19 -6.46 6.25 12.46
CA GLN A 19 -7.54 6.61 11.55
C GLN A 19 -8.13 5.38 10.83
N LEU A 20 -7.27 4.47 10.33
CA LEU A 20 -7.73 3.23 9.71
C LEU A 20 -8.54 2.38 10.71
N ARG A 21 -8.05 2.23 11.94
CA ARG A 21 -8.73 1.47 13.01
C ARG A 21 -10.06 2.11 13.39
N SER A 22 -10.11 3.44 13.49
CA SER A 22 -11.33 4.19 13.79
C SER A 22 -12.41 4.00 12.72
N GLN A 23 -12.02 3.72 11.48
CA GLN A 23 -12.94 3.37 10.38
C GLN A 23 -13.19 1.86 10.25
N GLY A 24 -12.84 1.05 11.27
CA GLY A 24 -13.00 -0.42 11.24
C GLY A 24 -12.11 -1.14 10.23
N SER A 25 -11.15 -0.43 9.65
CA SER A 25 -10.19 -0.92 8.67
C SER A 25 -8.84 -1.24 9.32
N SER A 26 -7.98 -1.95 8.59
CA SER A 26 -6.61 -2.23 9.00
C SER A 26 -5.72 -2.32 7.77
N PHE A 27 -4.41 -2.23 7.93
CA PHE A 27 -3.49 -2.43 6.81
C PHE A 27 -3.66 -3.78 6.12
N LYS A 28 -3.99 -4.82 6.89
CA LYS A 28 -4.28 -6.17 6.37
C LYS A 28 -5.59 -6.24 5.57
N LYS A 29 -6.63 -5.51 6.00
CA LYS A 29 -7.86 -5.39 5.20
C LYS A 29 -7.59 -4.62 3.91
N LEU A 30 -6.84 -3.52 4.02
CA LEU A 30 -6.47 -2.68 2.88
C LEU A 30 -5.60 -3.44 1.86
N SER A 31 -4.61 -4.21 2.31
CA SER A 31 -3.79 -5.04 1.43
C SER A 31 -4.61 -6.13 0.75
N GLY A 32 -5.52 -6.79 1.48
CA GLY A 32 -6.45 -7.79 0.95
C GLY A 32 -7.35 -7.24 -0.15
N GLU A 33 -7.94 -6.06 0.05
CA GLU A 33 -8.77 -5.40 -0.97
C GLU A 33 -7.99 -5.01 -2.23
N LEU A 34 -6.74 -4.58 -2.06
CA LEU A 34 -5.86 -4.21 -3.18
C LEU A 34 -5.19 -5.42 -3.85
N GLY A 35 -5.26 -6.60 -3.23
CA GLY A 35 -4.55 -7.80 -3.67
C GLY A 35 -3.02 -7.65 -3.62
N VAL A 36 -2.51 -6.93 -2.63
CA VAL A 36 -1.05 -6.75 -2.41
C VAL A 36 -0.62 -7.37 -1.09
N THR A 37 0.68 -7.54 -0.89
CA THR A 37 1.21 -8.02 0.39
C THR A 37 1.11 -6.94 1.48
N ASP A 38 0.92 -7.35 2.74
CA ASP A 38 0.90 -6.44 3.89
C ASP A 38 2.16 -5.56 3.95
N ASN A 39 3.31 -6.16 3.61
CA ASN A 39 4.58 -5.46 3.57
C ASN A 39 4.62 -4.33 2.52
N ALA A 40 3.88 -4.45 1.42
CA ALA A 40 3.78 -3.39 0.43
C ALA A 40 3.09 -2.14 0.99
N VAL A 41 2.12 -2.32 1.89
CA VAL A 41 1.47 -1.21 2.61
C VAL A 41 2.43 -0.60 3.62
N ILE A 42 3.15 -1.44 4.39
CA ILE A 42 4.11 -1.01 5.41
C ILE A 42 5.27 -0.21 4.82
N ASN A 43 5.75 -0.60 3.62
CA ASN A 43 6.83 0.10 2.93
C ASN A 43 6.54 1.59 2.70
N THR A 44 5.27 1.99 2.66
CA THR A 44 4.83 3.40 2.59
C THR A 44 5.34 4.25 3.76
N LYS A 45 5.64 3.63 4.91
CA LYS A 45 6.26 4.33 6.05
C LYS A 45 7.66 4.83 5.71
N TYR A 46 8.45 3.99 5.03
CA TYR A 46 9.88 4.23 4.83
C TYR A 46 10.16 4.92 3.49
N LEU A 47 9.44 4.55 2.44
CA LEU A 47 9.73 4.95 1.07
C LEU A 47 8.51 5.65 0.45
N PRO A 48 8.72 6.63 -0.46
CA PRO A 48 7.62 7.24 -1.20
C PRO A 48 7.00 6.18 -2.09
N TYR A 49 5.74 5.83 -1.81
CA TYR A 49 5.02 4.82 -2.58
C TYR A 49 3.65 5.34 -3.04
N PRO A 50 3.63 6.16 -4.11
CA PRO A 50 2.42 6.89 -4.50
C PRO A 50 1.17 6.05 -4.74
N ARG A 51 1.34 4.82 -5.27
CA ARG A 51 0.22 3.88 -5.47
C ARG A 51 -0.44 3.50 -4.13
N MET A 52 0.36 3.21 -3.11
CA MET A 52 -0.12 2.79 -1.79
C MET A 52 -0.60 3.99 -0.96
N GLU A 53 0.11 5.11 -1.05
CA GLU A 53 -0.29 6.38 -0.44
C GLU A 53 -1.67 6.83 -0.91
N ARG A 54 -1.94 6.77 -2.23
CA ARG A 54 -3.29 7.05 -2.78
C ARG A 54 -4.34 6.09 -2.23
N ALA A 55 -4.02 4.82 -2.08
CA ALA A 55 -4.97 3.84 -1.59
C ALA A 55 -5.32 4.06 -0.11
N ILE A 56 -4.31 4.38 0.72
CA ILE A 56 -4.52 4.75 2.13
C ILE A 56 -5.32 6.05 2.21
N ALA A 57 -4.94 7.08 1.45
CA ALA A 57 -5.64 8.36 1.44
C ALA A 57 -7.11 8.20 1.01
N LYS A 58 -7.37 7.43 -0.05
CA LYS A 58 -8.72 7.09 -0.50
C LYS A 58 -9.54 6.41 0.60
N LYS A 59 -8.94 5.51 1.38
CA LYS A 59 -9.60 4.86 2.51
C LYS A 59 -9.98 5.85 3.59
N LEU A 60 -9.08 6.78 3.91
CA LEU A 60 -9.34 7.83 4.90
C LEU A 60 -10.24 8.96 4.39
N GLY A 61 -10.63 8.96 3.10
CA GLY A 61 -11.37 10.06 2.49
C GLY A 61 -10.55 11.34 2.34
N LEU A 62 -9.22 11.22 2.33
CA LEU A 62 -8.29 12.33 2.21
C LEU A 62 -7.50 12.27 0.90
N THR A 63 -6.83 13.36 0.57
CA THR A 63 -5.82 13.37 -0.50
C THR A 63 -4.47 12.93 0.04
N PRO A 64 -3.63 12.23 -0.76
CA PRO A 64 -2.31 11.83 -0.30
C PRO A 64 -1.40 13.04 0.01
N GLN A 65 -1.65 14.18 -0.65
CA GLN A 65 -0.98 15.44 -0.36
C GLN A 65 -1.30 15.99 1.03
N ALA A 66 -2.53 15.77 1.54
CA ALA A 66 -2.88 16.18 2.89
C ALA A 66 -2.07 15.40 3.94
N ILE A 67 -1.83 14.11 3.70
CA ILE A 67 -1.11 13.21 4.62
C ILE A 67 0.41 13.37 4.47
N TRP A 68 0.90 13.44 3.24
CA TRP A 68 2.33 13.51 2.91
C TRP A 68 2.64 14.74 2.05
N PRO A 69 2.54 15.96 2.60
CA PRO A 69 2.82 17.18 1.83
C PRO A 69 4.25 17.23 1.30
N GLU A 70 5.21 16.61 1.99
CA GLU A 70 6.62 16.51 1.57
C GLU A 70 6.83 15.60 0.35
N ARG A 71 5.89 14.68 0.07
CA ARG A 71 6.03 13.66 -1.00
C ARG A 71 5.19 13.97 -2.24
N TRP A 72 4.30 14.97 -2.18
CA TRP A 72 3.35 15.29 -3.25
C TRP A 72 3.36 16.78 -3.58
N ASN A 73 3.34 17.07 -4.88
CA ASN A 73 3.16 18.42 -5.38
C ASN A 73 1.70 18.89 -5.24
N LYS A 74 1.49 20.20 -5.32
CA LYS A 74 0.15 20.82 -5.35
C LYS A 74 -0.68 20.37 -6.54
N ASP A 75 -0.03 19.96 -7.63
CA ASP A 75 -0.66 19.44 -8.84
C ASP A 75 -1.11 17.97 -8.71
N GLY A 76 -0.96 17.35 -7.53
CA GLY A 76 -1.30 15.95 -7.31
C GLY A 76 -0.31 14.97 -7.96
N SER A 77 0.83 15.46 -8.45
CA SER A 77 1.93 14.63 -8.95
C SER A 77 2.87 14.25 -7.81
N PRO A 78 3.28 12.97 -7.70
CA PRO A 78 4.21 12.55 -6.66
C PRO A 78 5.65 13.00 -6.94
N CYS A 79 6.37 13.42 -5.91
CA CYS A 79 7.79 13.75 -5.97
C CYS A 79 8.62 12.46 -6.04
N ARG A 80 8.66 11.82 -7.21
CA ARG A 80 9.44 10.61 -7.46
C ARG A 80 10.84 10.93 -7.98
N GLN A 81 11.84 10.20 -7.50
CA GLN A 81 13.20 10.25 -8.04
C GLN A 81 13.30 9.81 -9.51
N ARG A 82 12.36 8.97 -10.00
CA ARG A 82 12.33 8.48 -11.39
C ARG A 82 10.93 8.65 -12.00
N PRO A 83 10.63 9.79 -12.64
CA PRO A 83 9.30 10.10 -13.16
C PRO A 83 8.87 9.23 -14.35
N GLY A 84 9.81 8.73 -15.17
CA GLY A 84 9.50 7.91 -16.36
C GLY A 84 9.10 6.46 -16.10
N ARG A 85 9.09 5.99 -14.83
CA ARG A 85 8.70 4.60 -14.50
C ARG A 85 7.21 4.55 -14.19
N SER A 86 6.47 3.72 -14.92
CA SER A 86 5.05 3.48 -14.66
C SER A 86 4.80 3.03 -13.22
N GLU A 87 3.75 3.58 -12.61
CA GLU A 87 3.41 3.27 -11.21
C GLU A 87 2.71 1.91 -11.06
N THR A 88 2.15 1.40 -12.15
CA THR A 88 1.47 0.12 -12.24
C THR A 88 2.19 -0.74 -13.27
N ASN A 89 2.62 -1.93 -12.86
CA ASN A 89 3.06 -2.94 -13.81
C ASN A 89 1.81 -3.66 -14.37
N PRO A 90 1.45 -3.50 -15.66
CA PRO A 90 0.27 -4.12 -16.23
C PRO A 90 0.30 -5.65 -16.16
N ALA A 91 1.49 -6.27 -16.08
CA ALA A 91 1.65 -7.72 -15.94
C ALA A 91 1.01 -8.31 -14.66
N ASN A 92 0.71 -7.49 -13.65
CA ASN A 92 0.06 -7.94 -12.43
C ASN A 92 -1.48 -7.91 -12.51
N LYS A 93 -2.07 -7.27 -13.54
CA LYS A 93 -3.53 -7.23 -13.70
C LYS A 93 -4.11 -8.56 -14.21
N SER A 94 -3.35 -9.37 -14.96
CA SER A 94 -3.89 -10.59 -15.60
C SER A 94 -3.82 -11.87 -14.76
N ARG A 95 -3.25 -11.85 -13.56
CA ARG A 95 -3.12 -13.06 -12.71
C ARG A 95 -4.36 -13.38 -11.86
N LYS A 96 -5.43 -12.59 -11.97
CA LYS A 96 -6.72 -12.86 -11.29
C LYS A 96 -7.61 -13.80 -12.12
N ASP A 97 -7.09 -14.95 -12.52
CA ASP A 97 -7.92 -16.14 -12.83
C ASP A 97 -7.02 -17.36 -12.99
N SER A 98 -6.56 -17.91 -11.87
CA SER A 98 -5.99 -19.26 -11.85
C SER A 98 -6.16 -19.78 -10.43
N GLY A 99 -7.22 -20.56 -10.23
CA GLY A 99 -7.48 -21.28 -9.00
C GLY A 99 -6.20 -21.93 -8.47
N SER A 100 -5.90 -21.67 -7.21
CA SER A 100 -4.70 -22.15 -6.54
C SER A 100 -4.65 -23.69 -6.56
N LYS A 101 -3.86 -24.28 -7.47
CA LYS A 101 -3.40 -25.66 -7.31
C LYS A 101 -2.15 -25.63 -6.45
N THR A 102 -2.31 -25.75 -5.14
CA THR A 102 -1.21 -26.11 -4.24
C THR A 102 -0.80 -27.55 -4.57
N SER A 103 0.18 -27.73 -5.46
CA SER A 103 0.79 -29.03 -5.70
C SER A 103 1.82 -29.27 -4.60
N THR A 104 1.42 -30.10 -3.63
CA THR A 104 2.24 -30.65 -2.55
C THR A 104 3.55 -31.23 -3.10
N HIS A 105 4.69 -30.70 -2.66
CA HIS A 105 5.99 -31.34 -2.87
C HIS A 105 6.15 -32.48 -1.85
N ARG A 106 5.56 -33.65 -2.13
CA ARG A 106 5.86 -34.90 -1.40
C ARG A 106 6.67 -35.80 -2.33
N GLN A 107 7.98 -35.65 -2.27
CA GLN A 107 8.92 -36.49 -3.01
C GLN A 107 8.99 -37.85 -2.31
N ILE A 108 8.63 -38.91 -3.04
CA ILE A 108 8.68 -40.30 -2.60
C ILE A 108 10.07 -40.82 -2.97
N ALA A 109 10.89 -41.22 -2.00
CA ALA A 109 12.12 -41.97 -2.27
C ALA A 109 11.76 -43.47 -2.39
N ARG A 110 12.11 -44.06 -3.53
CA ARG A 110 12.00 -45.49 -3.84
C ARG A 110 13.13 -46.26 -3.14
N GLY A 111 12.83 -47.50 -2.75
CA GLY A 111 13.77 -48.42 -2.12
C GLY A 111 14.87 -48.93 -3.05
N ALA A 112 15.82 -49.60 -2.40
CA ALA A 112 16.73 -50.59 -2.94
C ALA A 112 16.82 -51.71 -1.89
#